data_AF-W6YXW8-F1
#
_entry.id   AF-W6YXW8-F1
#
_cell.length_a   1.000
_cell.length_b   1.000
_cell.length_c   1.000
_cell.angle_alpha   90.00
_cell.angle_beta   90.00
_cell.angle_gamma   90.00
#
_symmetry.space_group_name_H-M   'P 1'
#
loop_
_entity.id
_entity.type
_entity.pdbx_description
1 polymer ?
#
loop_
_entity_poly.entity_id
_entity_poly.type
_entity_poly.pdbx_seq_one_letter_code
_entity_poly.pdbx_strand_id
1 'polypeptide(L)'
;MVLANKLDRNLRAAEEESTDGEDYYEVTDRSSSASVIEADEGGNVISSDGEEDAGFEDMPGAENDDDDQVKAQMSRVSFGALAKAQDALSKSSDRKRKRGDDTSKSQEDKLEALRERLRQIKAEKLASGAQPNKKAKTSSKSKAKPIQSESGDNDDASDSEGSDSDAAPHARSSKHAPAVQSSKRMVSRKRQVVEVKKPVFRDPRFDNVSGPRPEEHVVDKRYSFLNDYRASEIAELRSTIKKTKNEEEKERLKKKLLSMESQQKARENKEKLKEVAREHKKKEKELVKEGKKPFFLKKSEQKKIALVDRFQNMKSKQRDKVIERRRKKVTAKERRNMPDARRTA
;
A
#
# COMPACT_ATOMS: atom_id res chain seq x y z
N MET A 1 32.82 -1.70 -7.30
CA MET A 1 33.04 -1.49 -5.85
C MET A 1 33.25 -0.04 -5.40
N VAL A 2 33.67 0.90 -6.27
CA VAL A 2 34.00 2.29 -5.84
C VAL A 2 32.78 3.11 -5.41
N LEU A 3 31.56 2.80 -5.90
CA LEU A 3 30.35 3.55 -5.57
C LEU A 3 29.71 3.14 -4.22
N ALA A 4 29.77 1.86 -3.86
CA ALA A 4 29.21 1.37 -2.58
C ALA A 4 30.03 1.84 -1.37
N ASN A 5 31.37 1.76 -1.46
CA ASN A 5 32.26 2.18 -0.39
C ASN A 5 32.18 3.69 -0.09
N LYS A 6 31.70 4.50 -1.04
CA LYS A 6 31.52 5.95 -0.87
C LYS A 6 30.22 6.31 -0.13
N LEU A 7 29.19 5.46 -0.22
CA LEU A 7 27.92 5.68 0.48
C LEU A 7 28.01 5.28 1.95
N ASP A 8 28.75 4.21 2.29
CA ASP A 8 28.90 3.74 3.66
C ASP A 8 29.79 4.63 4.54
N ARG A 9 30.62 5.49 3.93
CA ARG A 9 31.50 6.42 4.66
C ARG A 9 30.78 7.64 5.27
N ASN A 10 29.61 8.00 4.76
CA ASN A 10 28.89 9.20 5.18
C ASN A 10 27.77 8.94 6.22
N LEU A 11 27.60 7.69 6.67
CA LEU A 11 26.52 7.28 7.58
C LEU A 11 26.98 6.74 8.94
N ARG A 12 28.27 6.89 9.30
CA ARG A 12 28.75 6.50 10.62
C ARG A 12 28.63 7.70 11.57
N ALA A 13 27.65 7.65 12.48
CA ALA A 13 27.60 8.55 13.63
C ALA A 13 28.88 8.36 14.46
N ALA A 14 29.46 9.46 14.93
CA ALA A 14 30.60 9.42 15.84
C ALA A 14 30.17 8.79 17.17
N GLU A 15 30.75 7.65 17.51
CA GLU A 15 30.60 7.04 18.83
C GLU A 15 31.63 7.71 19.75
N GLU A 16 31.16 8.58 20.65
CA GLU A 16 31.94 9.03 21.79
C GLU A 16 31.94 7.95 22.87
N GLU A 17 33.14 7.64 23.33
CA GLU A 17 33.49 6.64 24.32
C GLU A 17 33.03 7.09 25.72
N SER A 18 32.02 6.42 26.29
CA SER A 18 31.59 6.57 27.68
C SER A 18 31.48 5.18 28.30
N THR A 19 32.47 4.87 29.12
CA THR A 19 32.43 3.78 30.10
C THR A 19 31.53 4.24 31.24
N ASP A 20 30.36 3.60 31.39
CA ASP A 20 29.73 3.38 32.69
C ASP A 20 28.74 2.21 32.57
N GLY A 21 28.82 1.27 33.50
CA GLY A 21 28.15 -0.02 33.42
C GLY A 21 26.89 -0.05 34.28
N GLU A 22 25.73 -0.27 33.66
CA GLU A 22 24.51 -0.66 34.37
C GLU A 22 23.70 -1.68 33.54
N ASP A 23 23.64 -2.92 34.04
CA ASP A 23 22.83 -4.01 33.49
C ASP A 23 21.33 -3.75 33.74
N TYR A 24 20.67 -3.15 32.75
CA TYR A 24 19.22 -2.93 32.76
C TYR A 24 18.49 -4.06 32.00
N TYR A 25 17.78 -4.93 32.74
CA TYR A 25 16.93 -5.97 32.17
C TYR A 25 15.64 -5.38 31.59
N GLU A 26 15.59 -5.15 30.28
CA GLU A 26 14.34 -4.85 29.57
C GLU A 26 13.52 -6.13 29.31
N VAL A 27 12.47 -6.33 30.11
CA VAL A 27 11.41 -7.30 29.84
C VAL A 27 10.54 -6.79 28.69
N THR A 28 10.86 -7.16 27.45
CA THR A 28 9.94 -6.90 26.33
C THR A 28 8.83 -7.95 26.29
N ASP A 29 7.63 -7.57 26.70
CA ASP A 29 6.38 -8.27 26.38
C ASP A 29 6.14 -8.23 24.87
N ARG A 30 6.69 -9.21 24.15
CA ARG A 30 6.40 -9.49 22.74
C ARG A 30 5.41 -10.65 22.62
N SER A 31 4.23 -10.47 23.20
CA SER A 31 3.05 -11.28 22.89
C SER A 31 2.14 -10.50 21.95
N SER A 32 2.37 -10.63 20.62
CA SER A 32 1.40 -10.50 19.52
C SER A 32 2.09 -10.28 18.17
N SER A 33 2.71 -11.33 17.62
CA SER A 33 2.92 -11.41 16.18
C SER A 33 2.74 -12.86 15.73
N ALA A 34 1.69 -13.11 14.95
CA ALA A 34 1.44 -14.40 14.34
C ALA A 34 2.61 -14.78 13.42
N SER A 35 3.50 -15.65 13.89
CA SER A 35 4.70 -16.06 13.17
C SER A 35 4.35 -16.96 11.99
N VAL A 36 4.31 -16.37 10.81
CA VAL A 36 4.56 -17.03 9.52
C VAL A 36 6.05 -17.33 9.51
N ILE A 37 6.44 -18.61 9.64
CA ILE A 37 7.85 -19.00 9.57
C ILE A 37 8.13 -19.58 8.20
N GLU A 38 8.91 -18.79 7.49
CA GLU A 38 9.70 -19.05 6.30
C GLU A 38 10.55 -20.32 6.49
N ALA A 39 10.17 -21.39 5.80
CA ALA A 39 11.05 -22.53 5.63
C ALA A 39 11.99 -22.21 4.47
N ASP A 40 13.28 -22.06 4.79
CA ASP A 40 14.35 -22.04 3.80
C ASP A 40 14.37 -23.36 3.01
N GLU A 41 14.45 -23.25 1.69
CA GLU A 41 14.41 -24.34 0.71
C GLU A 41 15.77 -25.05 0.56
N GLY A 42 16.85 -24.52 1.12
CA GLY A 42 18.17 -25.14 1.03
C GLY A 42 18.65 -25.61 2.39
N GLY A 43 18.28 -26.82 2.82
CA GLY A 43 18.85 -27.43 4.03
C GLY A 43 20.36 -27.71 3.93
N ASN A 44 21.16 -26.67 3.72
CA ASN A 44 22.58 -26.68 3.46
C ASN A 44 23.33 -26.32 4.74
N VAL A 45 23.99 -27.32 5.30
CA VAL A 45 25.15 -27.14 6.16
C VAL A 45 26.33 -26.87 5.22
N ILE A 46 27.03 -25.75 5.40
CA ILE A 46 28.24 -25.44 4.63
C ILE A 46 29.36 -26.34 5.17
N SER A 47 29.53 -27.50 4.54
CA SER A 47 30.81 -28.20 4.53
C SER A 47 31.59 -27.71 3.32
N SER A 48 32.80 -27.23 3.59
CA SER A 48 33.86 -26.99 2.62
C SER A 48 34.09 -28.26 1.80
N ASP A 49 34.05 -28.17 0.46
CA ASP A 49 34.97 -28.81 -0.50
C ASP A 49 34.33 -28.91 -1.90
N GLY A 50 35.12 -28.70 -2.97
CA GLY A 50 34.77 -29.06 -4.36
C GLY A 50 34.72 -27.92 -5.40
N GLU A 51 35.87 -27.71 -6.08
CA GLU A 51 36.05 -27.14 -7.45
C GLU A 51 35.18 -27.94 -8.48
N GLU A 52 34.85 -27.52 -9.72
CA GLU A 52 35.61 -27.41 -11.00
C GLU A 52 34.73 -26.59 -12.00
N ASP A 53 35.19 -25.54 -12.71
CA ASP A 53 35.73 -25.44 -14.11
C ASP A 53 34.86 -26.11 -15.23
N ALA A 54 34.57 -25.60 -16.45
CA ALA A 54 35.02 -24.51 -17.33
C ALA A 54 33.90 -24.14 -18.35
N GLY A 55 34.04 -23.03 -19.11
CA GLY A 55 33.25 -22.81 -20.36
C GLY A 55 33.06 -21.36 -20.84
N PHE A 56 34.09 -20.82 -21.48
CA PHE A 56 34.22 -19.55 -22.24
C PHE A 56 33.29 -19.47 -23.48
N GLU A 57 32.79 -18.29 -23.87
CA GLU A 57 32.88 -17.66 -25.22
C GLU A 57 32.41 -16.19 -25.21
N ASP A 58 33.08 -15.37 -26.01
CA ASP A 58 33.09 -13.90 -26.15
C ASP A 58 32.13 -13.43 -27.27
N MET A 59 31.48 -12.26 -27.13
CA MET A 59 30.82 -11.57 -28.25
C MET A 59 30.80 -10.04 -28.07
N PRO A 60 31.09 -9.26 -29.15
CA PRO A 60 31.50 -7.87 -29.08
C PRO A 60 30.36 -6.85 -29.03
N GLY A 61 30.70 -5.65 -28.59
CA GLY A 61 29.79 -4.55 -28.27
C GLY A 61 29.06 -3.93 -29.46
N ALA A 62 27.81 -3.54 -29.19
CA ALA A 62 27.03 -2.63 -30.02
C ALA A 62 27.18 -1.21 -29.45
N GLU A 63 27.84 -0.35 -30.21
CA GLU A 63 27.99 1.07 -29.94
C GLU A 63 26.67 1.82 -30.20
N ASN A 64 26.48 2.91 -29.45
CA ASN A 64 25.25 3.70 -29.41
C ASN A 64 25.14 4.62 -30.64
N ASP A 65 24.32 4.26 -31.63
CA ASP A 65 24.05 5.05 -32.84
C ASP A 65 22.87 6.05 -32.71
N ASP A 66 22.12 6.05 -31.61
CA ASP A 66 20.86 6.80 -31.50
C ASP A 66 21.06 8.31 -31.17
N ASP A 67 22.15 8.70 -30.51
CA ASP A 67 22.36 10.08 -30.05
C ASP A 67 22.78 11.03 -31.20
N ASP A 68 23.50 10.51 -32.19
CA ASP A 68 23.95 11.31 -33.34
C ASP A 68 22.81 11.56 -34.34
N GLN A 69 21.84 10.65 -34.42
CA GLN A 69 20.66 10.83 -35.26
C GLN A 69 19.75 11.95 -34.75
N VAL A 70 19.63 12.11 -33.42
CA VAL A 70 18.84 13.19 -32.81
C VAL A 70 19.52 14.55 -33.00
N LYS A 71 20.85 14.63 -32.85
CA LYS A 71 21.59 15.88 -33.12
C LYS A 71 21.49 16.31 -34.59
N ALA A 72 21.53 15.35 -35.52
CA ALA A 72 21.35 15.62 -36.95
C ALA A 72 19.92 16.08 -37.32
N GLN A 73 18.91 15.66 -36.56
CA GLN A 73 17.54 16.17 -36.70
C GLN A 73 17.38 17.58 -36.12
N MET A 74 18.07 17.89 -35.02
CA MET A 74 18.05 19.21 -34.38
C MET A 74 18.80 20.29 -35.17
N SER A 75 19.78 19.92 -36.00
CA SER A 75 20.47 20.86 -36.91
C SER A 75 19.69 21.17 -38.18
N ARG A 76 18.71 20.33 -38.55
CA ARG A 76 17.82 20.55 -39.72
C ARG A 76 16.66 21.50 -39.43
N VAL A 77 16.31 21.72 -38.16
CA VAL A 77 15.28 22.70 -37.79
C VAL A 77 15.89 24.09 -37.72
N SER A 78 15.44 24.99 -38.60
CA SER A 78 15.91 26.37 -38.60
C SER A 78 15.45 27.10 -37.34
N PHE A 79 16.26 28.06 -36.86
CA PHE A 79 15.95 28.87 -35.68
C PHE A 79 14.58 29.55 -35.76
N GLY A 80 14.11 29.91 -36.96
CA GLY A 80 12.78 30.45 -37.19
C GLY A 80 11.64 29.43 -36.95
N ALA A 81 11.86 28.15 -37.26
CA ALA A 81 10.90 27.09 -36.95
C ALA A 81 10.81 26.83 -35.44
N LEU A 82 11.95 26.88 -34.74
CA LEU A 82 12.00 26.80 -33.27
C LEU A 82 11.31 27.99 -32.60
N ALA A 83 11.55 29.22 -33.08
CA ALA A 83 10.87 30.41 -32.58
C ALA A 83 9.35 30.35 -32.80
N LYS A 84 8.90 29.85 -33.96
CA LYS A 84 7.47 29.66 -34.27
C LYS A 84 6.82 28.57 -33.42
N ALA A 85 7.55 27.51 -33.08
CA ALA A 85 7.09 26.47 -32.16
C ALA A 85 6.99 26.99 -30.72
N GLN A 86 7.95 27.79 -30.27
CA GLN A 86 7.92 28.44 -28.96
C GLN A 86 6.76 29.44 -28.84
N ASP A 87 6.46 30.19 -29.90
CA ASP A 87 5.34 31.15 -29.92
C ASP A 87 3.96 30.47 -30.02
N ALA A 88 3.90 29.27 -30.62
CA ALA A 88 2.69 28.43 -30.59
C ALA A 88 2.44 27.82 -29.21
N LEU A 89 3.50 27.44 -28.50
CA LEU A 89 3.43 26.95 -27.13
C LEU A 89 3.03 28.07 -26.16
N SER A 90 3.57 29.28 -26.30
CA SER A 90 3.21 30.44 -25.47
C SER A 90 1.75 30.87 -25.67
N LYS A 91 1.24 30.88 -26.92
CA LYS A 91 -0.18 31.12 -27.23
C LYS A 91 -1.13 30.03 -26.71
N SER A 92 -0.63 28.80 -26.51
CA SER A 92 -1.42 27.73 -25.89
C SER A 92 -1.49 27.86 -24.36
N SER A 93 -0.43 28.38 -23.72
CA SER A 93 -0.37 28.62 -22.27
C SER A 93 -1.12 29.88 -21.83
N ASP A 94 -1.36 30.85 -22.73
CA ASP A 94 -2.10 32.09 -22.45
C ASP A 94 -3.59 32.06 -22.80
N ARG A 95 -4.23 30.88 -22.83
CA ARG A 95 -5.70 30.77 -22.70
C ARG A 95 -6.17 31.09 -21.28
N LYS A 96 -5.76 32.25 -20.75
CA LYS A 96 -6.57 33.02 -19.83
C LYS A 96 -7.84 33.40 -20.58
N ARG A 97 -8.92 32.71 -20.23
CA ARG A 97 -10.28 32.99 -20.66
C ARG A 97 -10.53 34.50 -20.58
N LYS A 98 -10.71 35.13 -21.73
CA LYS A 98 -11.26 36.48 -21.83
C LYS A 98 -12.66 36.41 -21.24
N ARG A 99 -12.78 36.94 -20.02
CA ARG A 99 -14.01 37.07 -19.26
C ARG A 99 -14.69 38.32 -19.78
N GLY A 100 -15.74 38.16 -20.59
CA GLY A 100 -16.56 39.29 -21.00
C GLY A 100 -17.17 39.13 -22.39
N ASP A 101 -18.49 39.10 -22.38
CA ASP A 101 -19.45 39.42 -23.44
C ASP A 101 -19.93 38.30 -24.38
N ASP A 102 -21.25 38.29 -24.58
CA ASP A 102 -22.07 37.44 -25.48
C ASP A 102 -22.54 36.03 -25.03
N THR A 103 -23.01 35.86 -23.77
CA THR A 103 -23.86 34.68 -23.44
C THR A 103 -25.08 34.94 -22.53
N SER A 104 -25.55 36.17 -22.36
CA SER A 104 -26.68 36.44 -21.44
C SER A 104 -28.04 36.05 -22.01
N LYS A 105 -28.43 36.59 -23.18
CA LYS A 105 -29.79 36.42 -23.74
C LYS A 105 -30.15 34.96 -24.00
N SER A 106 -29.29 34.20 -24.67
CA SER A 106 -29.58 32.79 -24.99
C SER A 106 -29.38 31.82 -23.82
N GLN A 107 -28.81 32.26 -22.69
CA GLN A 107 -28.87 31.53 -21.41
C GLN A 107 -30.12 31.91 -20.62
N GLU A 108 -30.56 33.16 -20.71
CA GLU A 108 -31.78 33.67 -20.09
C GLU A 108 -33.03 33.03 -20.71
N ASP A 109 -33.11 32.94 -22.04
CA ASP A 109 -34.17 32.21 -22.75
C ASP A 109 -34.24 30.73 -22.34
N LYS A 110 -33.08 30.09 -22.12
CA LYS A 110 -33.00 28.70 -21.65
C LYS A 110 -33.47 28.56 -20.19
N LEU A 111 -33.19 29.56 -19.35
CA LEU A 111 -33.64 29.60 -17.97
C LEU A 111 -35.14 29.89 -17.86
N GLU A 112 -35.67 30.74 -18.74
CA GLU A 112 -37.10 31.03 -18.85
C GLU A 112 -37.88 29.80 -19.30
N ALA A 113 -37.44 29.12 -20.36
CA ALA A 113 -38.04 27.85 -20.79
C ALA A 113 -38.04 26.78 -19.67
N LEU A 114 -36.99 26.75 -18.83
CA LEU A 114 -36.89 25.83 -17.70
C LEU A 114 -37.84 26.22 -16.56
N ARG A 115 -38.01 27.53 -16.30
CA ARG A 115 -38.98 28.06 -15.32
C ARG A 115 -40.42 27.78 -15.74
N GLU A 116 -40.73 27.95 -17.02
CA GLU A 116 -42.05 27.64 -17.57
C GLU A 116 -42.37 26.15 -17.47
N ARG A 117 -41.41 25.28 -17.84
CA ARG A 117 -41.57 23.84 -17.70
C ARG A 117 -41.79 23.41 -16.23
N LEU A 118 -41.10 24.04 -15.28
CA LEU A 118 -41.31 23.79 -13.86
C LEU A 118 -42.68 24.30 -13.37
N ARG A 119 -43.20 25.40 -13.92
CA ARG A 119 -44.57 25.86 -13.65
C ARG A 119 -45.61 24.88 -14.17
N GLN A 120 -45.42 24.35 -15.38
CA GLN A 120 -46.31 23.31 -15.96
C GLN A 120 -46.31 22.05 -15.10
N ILE A 121 -45.13 21.51 -14.75
CA ILE A 121 -45.03 20.34 -13.87
C ILE A 121 -45.69 20.60 -12.51
N LYS A 122 -45.56 21.81 -11.96
CA LYS A 122 -46.20 22.17 -10.70
C LYS A 122 -47.73 22.26 -10.84
N ALA A 123 -48.23 22.80 -11.95
CA ALA A 123 -49.65 22.87 -12.25
C ALA A 123 -50.25 21.47 -12.47
N GLU A 124 -49.59 20.61 -13.25
CA GLU A 124 -49.96 19.20 -13.44
C GLU A 124 -49.94 18.44 -12.11
N LYS A 125 -48.96 18.69 -11.25
CA LYS A 125 -48.88 18.07 -9.92
C LYS A 125 -49.97 18.55 -8.96
N LEU A 126 -50.40 19.80 -9.08
CA LEU A 126 -51.54 20.34 -8.33
C LEU A 126 -52.88 19.81 -8.87
N ALA A 127 -53.03 19.71 -10.19
CA ALA A 127 -54.22 19.15 -10.84
C ALA A 127 -54.35 17.63 -10.62
N SER A 128 -53.23 16.91 -10.52
CA SER A 128 -53.21 15.47 -10.20
C SER A 128 -53.27 15.16 -8.69
N GLY A 129 -53.42 16.16 -7.82
CA GLY A 129 -53.67 15.97 -6.38
C GLY A 129 -52.58 15.22 -5.60
N ALA A 130 -51.39 15.01 -6.18
CA ALA A 130 -50.37 14.13 -5.61
C ALA A 130 -49.52 14.85 -4.53
N GLN A 131 -49.84 14.58 -3.26
CA GLN A 131 -49.05 15.02 -2.10
C GLN A 131 -47.60 14.48 -2.15
N PRO A 132 -46.58 15.26 -1.74
CA PRO A 132 -45.19 14.82 -1.77
C PRO A 132 -44.92 13.79 -0.67
N ASN A 133 -44.83 12.51 -1.04
CA ASN A 133 -44.28 11.47 -0.17
C ASN A 133 -42.87 11.85 0.26
N LYS A 134 -42.71 12.16 1.55
CA LYS A 134 -41.42 12.28 2.23
C LYS A 134 -40.72 10.93 2.15
N LYS A 135 -39.85 10.73 1.15
CA LYS A 135 -38.88 9.64 1.18
C LYS A 135 -37.86 9.93 2.26
N ALA A 136 -38.07 9.31 3.42
CA ALA A 136 -37.01 9.08 4.39
C ALA A 136 -35.84 8.37 3.70
N LYS A 137 -34.65 8.95 3.78
CA LYS A 137 -33.40 8.24 3.51
C LYS A 137 -33.24 7.19 4.62
N THR A 138 -33.65 5.96 4.35
CA THR A 138 -33.22 4.81 5.13
C THR A 138 -31.95 4.26 4.48
N SER A 139 -30.82 4.51 5.15
CA SER A 139 -29.58 3.79 4.90
C SER A 139 -29.80 2.32 5.21
N SER A 140 -29.82 1.50 4.17
CA SER A 140 -29.84 0.04 4.25
C SER A 140 -28.56 -0.49 4.90
N LYS A 141 -28.63 -0.87 6.17
CA LYS A 141 -27.72 -1.84 6.79
C LYS A 141 -28.43 -2.61 7.90
N SER A 142 -29.43 -3.41 7.56
CA SER A 142 -29.94 -4.44 8.46
C SER A 142 -29.12 -5.72 8.27
N LYS A 143 -28.30 -6.02 9.27
CA LYS A 143 -27.68 -7.33 9.48
C LYS A 143 -28.62 -8.06 10.44
N ALA A 144 -29.36 -9.04 9.93
CA ALA A 144 -30.24 -9.87 10.73
C ALA A 144 -29.43 -10.94 11.49
N LYS A 145 -29.65 -11.06 12.81
CA LYS A 145 -29.69 -12.32 13.56
C LYS A 145 -30.62 -12.15 14.78
N PRO A 146 -31.36 -13.18 15.20
CA PRO A 146 -32.51 -13.07 16.11
C PRO A 146 -32.11 -13.15 17.57
N ILE A 147 -32.94 -12.53 18.42
CA ILE A 147 -32.90 -12.57 19.88
C ILE A 147 -33.79 -13.73 20.35
N GLN A 148 -33.25 -14.59 21.21
CA GLN A 148 -34.03 -15.37 22.18
C GLN A 148 -33.82 -14.74 23.56
N SER A 149 -34.92 -14.61 24.28
CA SER A 149 -35.11 -13.99 25.58
C SER A 149 -34.74 -14.94 26.73
N GLU A 150 -34.06 -14.42 27.74
CA GLU A 150 -34.34 -14.78 29.15
C GLU A 150 -33.71 -13.76 30.13
N SER A 151 -34.59 -13.30 31.03
CA SER A 151 -34.45 -12.70 32.36
C SER A 151 -33.06 -12.40 32.94
N GLY A 152 -32.95 -11.21 33.55
CA GLY A 152 -31.91 -10.89 34.52
C GLY A 152 -31.99 -9.44 34.98
N ASP A 153 -32.82 -9.20 35.99
CA ASP A 153 -32.80 -8.04 36.88
C ASP A 153 -31.37 -7.79 37.42
N ASN A 154 -30.91 -6.54 37.39
CA ASN A 154 -29.89 -5.98 38.29
C ASN A 154 -29.74 -4.48 37.99
N ASP A 155 -30.25 -3.67 38.90
CA ASP A 155 -29.83 -2.30 39.12
C ASP A 155 -28.33 -2.28 39.47
N ASP A 156 -27.50 -1.66 38.64
CA ASP A 156 -26.19 -1.18 39.07
C ASP A 156 -25.89 0.16 38.40
N ALA A 157 -25.99 1.20 39.22
CA ALA A 157 -25.53 2.53 38.91
C ALA A 157 -23.99 2.54 38.96
N SER A 158 -23.36 2.40 37.80
CA SER A 158 -21.94 2.75 37.63
C SER A 158 -21.80 3.99 36.76
N ASP A 159 -21.54 5.08 37.48
CA ASP A 159 -20.94 6.31 37.01
C ASP A 159 -19.62 5.97 36.26
N SER A 160 -19.63 6.14 34.94
CA SER A 160 -18.45 5.96 34.09
C SER A 160 -18.21 7.24 33.30
N GLU A 161 -17.62 8.19 34.02
CA GLU A 161 -16.87 9.32 33.48
C GLU A 161 -15.70 8.81 32.62
N GLY A 162 -15.55 9.39 31.43
CA GLY A 162 -14.30 9.32 30.66
C GLY A 162 -14.27 8.39 29.45
N SER A 163 -15.16 8.59 28.48
CA SER A 163 -14.92 8.11 27.10
C SER A 163 -15.05 9.28 26.13
N ASP A 164 -13.93 9.98 25.93
CA ASP A 164 -13.68 10.86 24.77
C ASP A 164 -13.69 9.99 23.51
N SER A 165 -14.90 9.63 23.09
CA SER A 165 -15.15 9.08 21.78
C SER A 165 -15.47 10.24 20.83
N ASP A 166 -14.80 10.21 19.69
CA ASP A 166 -15.10 10.95 18.46
C ASP A 166 -16.48 10.51 17.90
N ALA A 167 -17.47 10.52 18.78
CA ALA A 167 -18.83 10.10 18.55
C ALA A 167 -19.54 11.21 17.78
N ALA A 168 -20.25 10.81 16.72
CA ALA A 168 -21.09 11.69 15.95
C ALA A 168 -21.94 12.56 16.89
N PRO A 169 -22.12 13.86 16.60
CA PRO A 169 -22.85 14.76 17.49
C PRO A 169 -24.22 14.16 17.80
N HIS A 170 -24.59 14.15 19.09
CA HIS A 170 -25.89 13.64 19.52
C HIS A 170 -26.98 14.32 18.69
N ALA A 171 -27.73 13.51 17.95
CA ALA A 171 -28.79 14.01 17.09
C ALA A 171 -29.87 14.69 17.96
N ARG A 172 -30.39 15.82 17.49
CA ARG A 172 -31.46 16.55 18.16
C ARG A 172 -32.66 15.61 18.35
N SER A 173 -33.26 15.60 19.54
CA SER A 173 -34.44 14.77 19.84
C SER A 173 -35.66 15.13 18.98
N SER A 174 -35.76 16.38 18.50
CA SER A 174 -36.76 16.81 17.53
C SER A 174 -36.24 17.94 16.63
N LYS A 175 -36.97 18.25 15.55
CA LYS A 175 -36.58 19.28 14.58
C LYS A 175 -36.59 20.71 15.15
N HIS A 176 -37.29 20.91 16.27
CA HIS A 176 -37.39 22.20 16.98
C HIS A 176 -36.60 22.23 18.29
N ALA A 177 -36.13 21.09 18.82
CA ALA A 177 -35.33 21.04 20.04
C ALA A 177 -33.90 21.55 19.81
N PRO A 178 -33.27 22.32 20.71
CA PRO A 178 -31.87 22.73 20.56
C PRO A 178 -30.90 21.53 20.49
N ALA A 179 -29.72 21.73 19.90
CA ALA A 179 -28.67 20.71 19.89
C ALA A 179 -27.80 20.84 21.15
N VAL A 180 -27.55 19.73 21.84
CA VAL A 180 -26.66 19.69 23.00
C VAL A 180 -25.20 19.76 22.51
N GLN A 181 -24.41 20.66 23.09
CA GLN A 181 -22.96 20.79 22.84
C GLN A 181 -22.22 20.79 24.17
N SER A 182 -21.00 20.23 24.20
CA SER A 182 -20.15 20.21 25.40
C SER A 182 -19.72 21.63 25.79
N SER A 183 -19.79 21.95 27.08
CA SER A 183 -19.32 23.22 27.65
C SER A 183 -17.81 23.43 27.50
N LYS A 184 -17.04 22.35 27.33
CA LYS A 184 -15.59 22.42 27.06
C LYS A 184 -15.26 23.01 25.69
N ARG A 185 -16.23 23.07 24.77
CA ARG A 185 -16.02 23.59 23.42
C ARG A 185 -16.25 25.11 23.39
N MET A 186 -15.15 25.86 23.39
CA MET A 186 -15.19 27.33 23.32
C MET A 186 -15.88 27.85 22.06
N VAL A 187 -16.81 28.80 22.21
CA VAL A 187 -17.51 29.44 21.10
C VAL A 187 -16.61 30.51 20.46
N SER A 188 -16.45 30.48 19.13
CA SER A 188 -15.66 31.49 18.42
C SER A 188 -16.37 32.84 18.41
N ARG A 189 -15.67 33.92 18.78
CA ARG A 189 -16.21 35.31 18.77
C ARG A 189 -16.56 35.83 17.36
N LYS A 190 -15.97 35.25 16.32
CA LYS A 190 -16.16 35.68 14.91
C LYS A 190 -17.12 34.72 14.22
N ARG A 191 -18.11 35.25 13.49
CA ARG A 191 -19.02 34.46 12.65
C ARG A 191 -18.28 34.06 11.36
N GLN A 192 -18.16 32.76 11.09
CA GLN A 192 -17.65 32.28 9.81
C GLN A 192 -18.79 32.31 8.79
N VAL A 193 -18.81 33.36 7.94
CA VAL A 193 -19.86 33.55 6.92
C VAL A 193 -19.54 32.77 5.64
N VAL A 194 -18.26 32.53 5.37
CA VAL A 194 -17.79 31.77 4.20
C VAL A 194 -16.77 30.73 4.65
N GLU A 195 -16.98 29.47 4.25
CA GLU A 195 -16.01 28.40 4.43
C GLU A 195 -14.85 28.56 3.43
N VAL A 196 -13.86 29.38 3.79
CA VAL A 196 -12.62 29.50 3.02
C VAL A 196 -11.66 28.40 3.44
N LYS A 197 -11.30 27.50 2.52
CA LYS A 197 -10.18 26.56 2.72
C LYS A 197 -8.90 27.38 2.85
N LYS A 198 -8.37 27.48 4.07
CA LYS A 198 -7.11 28.19 4.32
C LYS A 198 -5.98 27.49 3.55
N PRO A 199 -5.20 28.20 2.71
CA PRO A 199 -4.01 27.61 2.10
C PRO A 199 -3.04 27.22 3.21
N VAL A 200 -2.67 25.94 3.27
CA VAL A 200 -1.63 25.47 4.19
C VAL A 200 -0.31 25.60 3.46
N PHE A 201 0.47 26.62 3.79
CA PHE A 201 1.83 26.75 3.29
C PHE A 201 2.67 25.60 3.87
N ARG A 202 3.02 24.63 3.02
CA ARG A 202 3.94 23.55 3.36
C ARG A 202 5.23 23.73 2.57
N ASP A 203 6.33 23.30 3.17
CA ASP A 203 7.61 23.21 2.47
C ASP A 203 7.42 22.31 1.23
N PRO A 204 7.74 22.78 0.02
CA PRO A 204 7.50 22.06 -1.23
C PRO A 204 8.19 20.69 -1.28
N ARG A 205 9.24 20.48 -0.48
CA ARG A 205 9.90 19.16 -0.36
C ARG A 205 9.01 18.12 0.31
N PHE A 206 8.12 18.59 1.20
CA PHE A 206 7.17 17.77 1.95
C PHE A 206 5.74 17.95 1.47
N ASP A 207 5.52 18.79 0.45
CA ASP A 207 4.22 19.00 -0.16
C ASP A 207 4.00 17.95 -1.26
N ASN A 208 2.77 17.43 -1.35
CA ASN A 208 2.40 16.41 -2.34
C ASN A 208 2.25 17.01 -3.75
N VAL A 209 3.03 18.05 -4.09
CA VAL A 209 3.01 18.77 -5.38
C VAL A 209 3.35 17.84 -6.53
N SER A 210 4.16 16.81 -6.27
CA SER A 210 4.45 15.72 -7.24
C SER A 210 3.27 14.77 -7.48
N GLY A 211 2.11 14.99 -6.86
CA GLY A 211 0.92 14.15 -6.96
C GLY A 211 0.91 12.97 -5.98
N PRO A 212 -0.15 12.15 -6.00
CA PRO A 212 -0.24 10.93 -5.21
C PRO A 212 0.95 10.01 -5.49
N ARG A 213 1.41 9.26 -4.47
CA ARG A 213 2.45 8.25 -4.68
C ARG A 213 2.04 7.32 -5.84
N PRO A 214 2.95 7.06 -6.79
CA PRO A 214 2.65 6.16 -7.88
C PRO A 214 2.26 4.78 -7.34
N GLU A 215 1.29 4.17 -7.99
CA GLU A 215 0.86 2.82 -7.66
C GLU A 215 2.04 1.85 -7.72
N GLU A 216 2.09 0.91 -6.77
CA GLU A 216 3.23 -0.01 -6.59
C GLU A 216 3.57 -0.75 -7.90
N HIS A 217 2.56 -1.19 -8.65
CA HIS A 217 2.75 -1.90 -9.91
C HIS A 217 3.34 -1.04 -11.04
N VAL A 218 3.17 0.29 -10.99
CA VAL A 218 3.79 1.21 -11.96
C VAL A 218 5.25 1.39 -11.61
N VAL A 219 5.58 1.51 -10.32
CA VAL A 219 6.95 1.59 -9.82
C VAL A 219 7.71 0.30 -10.14
N ASP A 220 7.13 -0.86 -9.82
CA ASP A 220 7.72 -2.18 -10.09
C ASP A 220 8.07 -2.34 -11.58
N LYS A 221 7.22 -1.82 -12.49
CA LYS A 221 7.47 -1.86 -13.94
C LYS A 221 8.54 -0.86 -14.40
N ARG A 222 8.48 0.39 -13.91
CA ARG A 222 9.45 1.43 -14.29
C ARG A 222 10.87 1.10 -13.83
N TYR A 223 10.97 0.38 -12.72
CA TYR A 223 12.24 0.00 -12.11
C TYR A 223 12.48 -1.51 -12.12
N SER A 224 11.97 -2.22 -13.13
CA SER A 224 12.14 -3.68 -13.25
C SER A 224 13.60 -4.09 -13.36
N PHE A 225 14.42 -3.25 -14.01
CA PHE A 225 15.86 -3.43 -14.16
C PHE A 225 16.61 -3.60 -12.83
N LEU A 226 16.07 -3.07 -11.72
CA LEU A 226 16.66 -3.25 -10.39
C LEU A 226 16.67 -4.71 -9.95
N ASN A 227 15.84 -5.57 -10.53
CA ASN A 227 15.90 -7.00 -10.26
C ASN A 227 17.14 -7.63 -10.88
N ASP A 228 17.51 -7.21 -12.09
CA ASP A 228 18.68 -7.71 -12.80
C ASP A 228 19.98 -7.29 -12.10
N TYR A 229 20.07 -6.02 -11.68
CA TYR A 229 21.21 -5.54 -10.89
C TYR A 229 21.36 -6.25 -9.54
N ARG A 230 20.24 -6.59 -8.87
CA ARG A 230 20.32 -7.35 -7.62
C ARG A 230 20.78 -8.78 -7.86
N ALA A 231 20.36 -9.40 -8.97
CA ALA A 231 20.82 -10.73 -9.34
C ALA A 231 22.31 -10.74 -9.67
N SER A 232 22.80 -9.73 -10.41
CA SER A 232 24.23 -9.58 -10.68
C SER A 232 25.02 -9.31 -9.39
N GLU A 233 24.53 -8.47 -8.47
CA GLU A 233 25.19 -8.22 -7.18
C GLU A 233 25.30 -9.51 -6.34
N ILE A 234 24.27 -10.38 -6.34
CA ILE A 234 24.34 -11.67 -5.66
C ILE A 234 25.39 -12.58 -6.32
N ALA A 235 25.44 -12.63 -7.65
CA ALA A 235 26.46 -13.41 -8.37
C ALA A 235 27.88 -12.89 -8.10
N GLU A 236 28.07 -11.57 -8.09
CA GLU A 236 29.33 -10.94 -7.72
C GLU A 236 29.72 -11.29 -6.28
N LEU A 237 28.81 -11.16 -5.31
CA LEU A 237 29.08 -11.53 -3.91
C LEU A 237 29.51 -13.00 -3.78
N ARG A 238 28.84 -13.92 -4.48
CA ARG A 238 29.25 -15.33 -4.54
C ARG A 238 30.67 -15.49 -5.08
N SER A 239 31.00 -14.78 -6.17
CA SER A 239 32.35 -14.82 -6.74
C SER A 239 33.40 -14.23 -5.80
N THR A 240 33.08 -13.15 -5.08
CA THR A 240 34.01 -12.53 -4.13
C THR A 240 34.28 -13.44 -2.94
N ILE A 241 33.26 -14.10 -2.39
CA ILE A 241 33.41 -15.05 -1.27
C ILE A 241 34.34 -16.21 -1.64
N LYS A 242 34.29 -16.68 -2.89
CA LYS A 242 35.20 -17.71 -3.41
C LYS A 242 36.64 -17.21 -3.48
N LYS A 243 36.86 -15.96 -3.90
CA LYS A 243 38.19 -15.36 -4.08
C LYS A 243 38.84 -14.87 -2.78
N THR A 244 38.05 -14.42 -1.80
CA THR A 244 38.58 -13.88 -0.54
C THR A 244 39.19 -14.97 0.34
N LYS A 245 40.43 -14.75 0.78
CA LYS A 245 41.15 -15.60 1.74
C LYS A 245 40.95 -15.17 3.19
N ASN A 246 40.75 -13.87 3.44
CA ASN A 246 40.53 -13.32 4.77
C ASN A 246 39.20 -13.81 5.37
N GLU A 247 39.26 -14.41 6.55
CA GLU A 247 38.09 -15.06 7.17
C GLU A 247 37.03 -14.04 7.61
N GLU A 248 37.43 -12.95 8.28
CA GLU A 248 36.50 -11.91 8.72
C GLU A 248 35.75 -11.25 7.56
N GLU A 249 36.47 -10.95 6.47
CA GLU A 249 35.88 -10.37 5.27
C GLU A 249 34.94 -11.35 4.58
N LYS A 250 35.32 -12.64 4.53
CA LYS A 250 34.48 -13.71 3.99
C LYS A 250 33.19 -13.86 4.79
N GLU A 251 33.24 -13.74 6.11
CA GLU A 251 32.04 -13.72 6.95
C GLU A 251 31.15 -12.50 6.71
N ARG A 252 31.74 -11.31 6.60
CA ARG A 252 30.99 -10.08 6.27
C ARG A 252 30.27 -10.22 4.92
N LEU A 253 30.96 -10.75 3.91
CA LEU A 253 30.38 -11.00 2.58
C LEU A 253 29.28 -12.06 2.61
N LYS A 254 29.46 -13.16 3.37
CA LYS A 254 28.42 -14.17 3.57
C LYS A 254 27.17 -13.60 4.25
N LYS A 255 27.33 -12.74 5.26
CA LYS A 255 26.21 -12.05 5.93
C LYS A 255 25.46 -11.14 4.95
N LYS A 256 26.18 -10.38 4.11
CA LYS A 256 25.57 -9.54 3.07
C LYS A 256 24.81 -10.39 2.04
N LEU A 257 25.42 -11.48 1.57
CA LEU A 257 24.78 -12.41 0.63
C LEU A 257 23.48 -12.99 1.22
N LEU A 258 23.50 -13.45 2.47
CA LEU A 258 22.32 -13.98 3.14
C LEU A 258 21.19 -12.94 3.23
N SER A 259 21.53 -11.69 3.56
CA SER A 259 20.57 -10.58 3.58
C SER A 259 19.95 -10.34 2.21
N MET A 260 20.77 -10.29 1.16
CA MET A 260 20.30 -10.07 -0.22
C MET A 260 19.41 -11.21 -0.72
N GLU A 261 19.79 -12.46 -0.45
CA GLU A 261 18.99 -13.64 -0.81
C GLU A 261 17.67 -13.70 -0.03
N SER A 262 17.67 -13.35 1.27
CA SER A 262 16.45 -13.26 2.08
C SER A 262 15.51 -12.18 1.55
N GLN A 263 16.04 -11.00 1.21
CA GLN A 263 15.24 -9.92 0.60
C GLN A 263 14.69 -10.30 -0.77
N GLN A 264 15.44 -11.06 -1.58
CA GLN A 264 14.94 -11.59 -2.84
C GLN A 264 13.78 -12.57 -2.61
N LYS A 265 13.96 -13.58 -1.75
CA LYS A 265 12.91 -14.55 -1.40
C LYS A 265 11.64 -13.87 -0.86
N ALA A 266 11.81 -12.86 -0.01
CA ALA A 266 10.69 -12.09 0.54
C ALA A 266 9.90 -11.34 -0.56
N ARG A 267 10.59 -10.79 -1.56
CA ARG A 267 9.96 -10.13 -2.72
C ARG A 267 9.21 -11.14 -3.58
N GLU A 268 9.83 -12.26 -3.92
CA GLU A 268 9.19 -13.35 -4.69
C GLU A 268 7.93 -13.87 -3.99
N ASN A 269 7.97 -14.04 -2.66
CA ASN A 269 6.80 -14.44 -1.88
C ASN A 269 5.67 -13.39 -1.95
N LYS A 270 6.01 -12.10 -1.91
CA LYS A 270 5.04 -11.00 -2.07
C LYS A 270 4.45 -10.98 -3.48
N GLU A 271 5.25 -11.25 -4.50
CA GLU A 271 4.82 -11.33 -5.90
C GLU A 271 3.87 -12.51 -6.12
N LYS A 272 4.18 -13.71 -5.62
CA LYS A 272 3.27 -14.87 -5.66
C LYS A 272 1.91 -14.56 -5.03
N LEU A 273 1.89 -13.88 -3.88
CA LEU A 273 0.64 -13.44 -3.25
C LEU A 273 -0.14 -12.44 -4.12
N LYS A 274 0.56 -11.48 -4.75
CA LYS A 274 -0.06 -10.53 -5.69
C LYS A 274 -0.59 -11.25 -6.94
N GLU A 275 0.13 -12.26 -7.42
CA GLU A 275 -0.25 -13.06 -8.60
C GLU A 275 -1.53 -13.85 -8.35
N VAL A 276 -1.62 -14.60 -7.24
CA VAL A 276 -2.86 -15.29 -6.83
C VAL A 276 -4.05 -14.32 -6.78
N ALA A 277 -3.85 -13.11 -6.24
CA ALA A 277 -4.89 -12.09 -6.21
C ALA A 277 -5.25 -11.56 -7.60
N ARG A 278 -4.27 -11.43 -8.52
CA ARG A 278 -4.49 -11.03 -9.92
C ARG A 278 -5.22 -12.11 -10.71
N GLU A 279 -4.81 -13.36 -10.59
CA GLU A 279 -5.45 -14.51 -11.23
C GLU A 279 -6.90 -14.65 -10.80
N HIS A 280 -7.17 -14.56 -9.50
CA HIS A 280 -8.54 -14.60 -9.00
C HIS A 280 -9.37 -13.45 -9.58
N LYS A 281 -8.82 -12.23 -9.59
CA LYS A 281 -9.50 -11.08 -10.21
C LYS A 281 -9.75 -11.27 -11.71
N LYS A 282 -8.89 -11.99 -12.44
CA LYS A 282 -9.11 -12.31 -13.86
C LYS A 282 -10.28 -13.29 -14.01
N LYS A 283 -10.25 -14.40 -13.26
CA LYS A 283 -11.32 -15.42 -13.25
C LYS A 283 -12.68 -14.82 -12.88
N GLU A 284 -12.74 -13.99 -11.84
CA GLU A 284 -13.97 -13.32 -11.44
C GLU A 284 -14.48 -12.32 -12.48
N LYS A 285 -13.58 -11.62 -13.18
CA LYS A 285 -13.99 -10.74 -14.28
C LYS A 285 -14.65 -11.53 -15.40
N GLU A 286 -14.21 -12.76 -15.68
CA GLU A 286 -14.84 -13.64 -16.68
C GLU A 286 -16.21 -14.09 -16.21
N LEU A 287 -16.35 -14.54 -14.96
CA LEU A 287 -17.64 -14.91 -14.37
C LEU A 287 -18.64 -13.75 -14.34
N VAL A 288 -18.15 -12.53 -14.07
CA VAL A 288 -18.98 -11.32 -14.11
C VAL A 288 -19.41 -10.96 -15.53
N LYS A 289 -18.54 -11.17 -16.54
CA LYS A 289 -18.93 -11.03 -17.95
C LYS A 289 -20.04 -12.02 -18.33
N GLU A 290 -20.03 -13.23 -17.77
CA GLU A 290 -21.12 -14.21 -17.89
C GLU A 290 -22.39 -13.82 -17.10
N GLY A 291 -22.37 -12.75 -16.32
CA GLY A 291 -23.51 -12.25 -15.53
C GLY A 291 -23.58 -12.76 -14.09
N LYS A 292 -22.57 -13.50 -13.61
CA LYS A 292 -22.50 -13.91 -12.19
C LYS A 292 -22.12 -12.71 -11.31
N LYS A 293 -22.48 -12.80 -10.02
CA LYS A 293 -22.16 -11.73 -9.05
C LYS A 293 -20.65 -11.71 -8.76
N PRO A 294 -20.01 -10.53 -8.73
CA PRO A 294 -18.58 -10.43 -8.44
C PRO A 294 -18.27 -10.95 -7.04
N PHE A 295 -17.33 -11.90 -6.94
CA PHE A 295 -16.86 -12.42 -5.66
C PHE A 295 -15.41 -11.99 -5.40
N PHE A 296 -15.11 -11.60 -4.16
CA PHE A 296 -13.76 -11.20 -3.76
C PHE A 296 -13.28 -12.09 -2.62
N LEU A 297 -12.22 -12.86 -2.87
CA LEU A 297 -11.63 -13.71 -1.84
C LEU A 297 -11.12 -12.89 -0.66
N LYS A 298 -11.30 -13.44 0.53
CA LYS A 298 -10.68 -12.91 1.74
C LYS A 298 -9.16 -13.06 1.66
N LYS A 299 -8.43 -12.17 2.34
CA LYS A 299 -6.95 -12.25 2.43
C LYS A 299 -6.47 -13.61 2.99
N SER A 300 -7.25 -14.22 3.89
CA SER A 300 -6.94 -15.55 4.43
C SER A 300 -7.05 -16.65 3.38
N GLU A 301 -8.02 -16.58 2.48
CA GLU A 301 -8.20 -17.56 1.40
C GLU A 301 -7.14 -17.39 0.32
N GLN A 302 -6.77 -16.14 -0.03
CA GLN A 302 -5.65 -15.86 -0.93
C GLN A 302 -4.34 -16.47 -0.39
N LYS A 303 -4.09 -16.33 0.92
CA LYS A 303 -2.93 -16.95 1.57
C LYS A 303 -2.98 -18.49 1.54
N LYS A 304 -4.16 -19.10 1.68
CA LYS A 304 -4.33 -20.56 1.57
C LYS A 304 -3.99 -21.04 0.16
N ILE A 305 -4.48 -20.35 -0.87
CA ILE A 305 -4.20 -20.68 -2.27
C ILE A 305 -2.70 -20.58 -2.55
N ALA A 306 -2.07 -19.46 -2.16
CA ALA A 306 -0.61 -19.30 -2.31
C ALA A 306 0.19 -20.34 -1.52
N LEU A 307 -0.31 -20.78 -0.36
CA LEU A 307 0.32 -21.83 0.44
C LEU A 307 0.21 -23.19 -0.26
N VAL A 308 -0.97 -23.53 -0.82
CA VAL A 308 -1.17 -24.76 -1.59
C VAL A 308 -0.23 -24.79 -2.80
N ASP A 309 -0.17 -23.70 -3.56
CA ASP A 309 0.74 -23.55 -4.71
C ASP A 309 2.21 -23.70 -4.28
N ARG A 310 2.62 -23.05 -3.18
CA ARG A 310 3.97 -23.23 -2.62
C ARG A 310 4.28 -24.69 -2.31
N PHE A 311 3.38 -25.41 -1.63
CA PHE A 311 3.64 -26.83 -1.31
C PHE A 311 3.63 -27.71 -2.56
N GLN A 312 2.79 -27.42 -3.56
CA GLN A 312 2.78 -28.14 -4.84
C GLN A 312 4.12 -27.99 -5.58
N ASN A 313 4.69 -26.79 -5.57
CA ASN A 313 5.96 -26.47 -6.25
C ASN A 313 7.21 -26.92 -5.44
N MET A 314 7.06 -27.35 -4.19
CA MET A 314 8.16 -27.87 -3.37
C MET A 314 8.44 -29.36 -3.62
N LYS A 315 9.72 -29.75 -3.54
CA LYS A 315 10.16 -31.17 -3.64
C LYS A 315 9.58 -32.00 -2.50
N SER A 316 9.30 -33.28 -2.72
CA SER A 316 8.70 -34.19 -1.71
C SER A 316 9.46 -34.17 -0.38
N LYS A 317 10.77 -34.43 -0.40
CA LYS A 317 11.64 -34.40 0.80
C LYS A 317 11.60 -33.05 1.53
N GLN A 318 11.53 -31.94 0.79
CA GLN A 318 11.45 -30.60 1.40
C GLN A 318 10.09 -30.39 2.05
N ARG A 319 8.99 -30.81 1.41
CA ARG A 319 7.65 -30.75 1.99
C ARG A 319 7.56 -31.54 3.29
N ASP A 320 8.06 -32.77 3.31
CA ASP A 320 8.04 -33.65 4.48
C ASP A 320 8.83 -33.01 5.64
N LYS A 321 10.02 -32.47 5.35
CA LYS A 321 10.83 -31.74 6.35
C LYS A 321 10.10 -30.51 6.92
N VAL A 322 9.35 -29.77 6.09
CA VAL A 322 8.53 -28.64 6.56
C VAL A 322 7.37 -29.11 7.43
N ILE A 323 6.69 -30.19 7.03
CA ILE A 323 5.59 -30.79 7.78
C ILE A 323 6.09 -31.32 9.13
N GLU A 324 7.22 -32.03 9.16
CA GLU A 324 7.85 -32.52 10.38
C GLU A 324 8.25 -31.38 11.33
N ARG A 325 8.91 -30.34 10.81
CA ARG A 325 9.24 -29.13 11.60
C ARG A 325 7.96 -28.49 12.15
N ARG A 326 6.88 -28.46 11.37
CA ARG A 326 5.60 -27.92 11.83
C ARG A 326 4.97 -28.81 12.90
N ARG A 327 4.97 -30.13 12.73
CA ARG A 327 4.51 -31.12 13.71
C ARG A 327 5.27 -30.94 15.02
N LYS A 328 6.60 -30.93 15.00
CA LYS A 328 7.46 -30.69 16.18
C LYS A 328 7.15 -29.36 16.88
N LYS A 329 6.91 -28.28 16.13
CA LYS A 329 6.54 -26.98 16.71
C LYS A 329 5.14 -27.00 17.32
N VAL A 330 4.19 -27.69 16.71
CA VAL A 330 2.82 -27.82 17.23
C VAL A 330 2.83 -28.68 18.49
N THR A 331 3.50 -29.84 18.49
CA THR A 331 3.62 -30.69 19.69
C THR A 331 4.35 -29.96 20.82
N ALA A 332 5.40 -29.19 20.53
CA ALA A 332 6.08 -28.38 21.53
C ALA A 332 5.18 -27.26 22.10
N LYS A 333 4.31 -26.65 21.28
CA LYS A 333 3.33 -25.65 21.73
C LYS A 333 2.20 -26.29 22.53
N GLU A 334 1.70 -27.45 22.12
CA GLU A 334 0.72 -28.22 22.88
C GLU A 334 1.30 -28.59 24.24
N ARG A 335 2.52 -29.16 24.28
CA ARG A 335 3.24 -29.41 25.52
C ARG A 335 3.44 -28.15 26.35
N ARG A 336 3.61 -26.97 25.73
CA ARG A 336 3.70 -25.68 26.46
C ARG A 336 2.36 -25.22 27.04
N ASN A 337 1.27 -25.51 26.36
CA ASN A 337 -0.08 -25.14 26.77
C ASN A 337 -0.72 -26.14 27.73
N MET A 338 -0.10 -27.30 27.95
CA MET A 338 -0.53 -28.27 28.96
C MET A 338 -0.15 -27.77 30.37
N PRO A 339 -1.00 -28.00 31.39
CA PRO A 339 -0.64 -27.74 32.78
C PRO A 339 0.61 -28.52 33.18
N ASP A 340 1.46 -27.95 34.03
CA ASP A 340 2.79 -28.51 34.36
C ASP A 340 2.74 -29.94 34.93
N ALA A 341 1.69 -30.28 35.69
CA ALA A 341 1.44 -31.63 36.19
C ALA A 341 1.31 -32.70 35.08
N ARG A 342 0.94 -32.30 33.85
CA ARG A 342 0.85 -33.19 32.67
C ARG A 342 2.07 -33.06 31.75
N ARG A 343 3.04 -32.21 32.06
CA ARG A 343 4.28 -32.03 31.28
C ARG A 343 5.43 -32.87 31.81
N THR A 344 5.40 -33.19 33.11
CA THR A 344 6.44 -33.94 33.85
C THR A 344 6.08 -35.40 34.12
N ALA A 345 4.81 -35.76 33.97
CA ALA A 345 4.33 -37.15 33.90
C ALA A 345 4.44 -37.64 32.47
#